data_AF-A0A972GNE6-F1
#
_entry.id   AF-A0A972GNE6-F1
#
_cell.length_a   1.000
_cell.length_b   1.000
_cell.length_c   1.000
_cell.angle_alpha   90.00
_cell.angle_beta   90.00
_cell.angle_gamma   90.00
#
_symmetry.space_group_name_H-M   'P 1'
#
loop_
_entity.id
_entity.type
_entity.pdbx_description
1 polymer ?
#
loop_
_entity_poly.entity_id
_entity_poly.type
_entity_poly.pdbx_seq_one_letter_code
_entity_poly.pdbx_strand_id
1 'polypeptide(L)'
;MTLQLTPFIILGGNAKEDIQSYEKTLDVKVLFKQTFGEPQDNVEHPVSEEAKERLAHSVLLIGEAELFVADTFPGQPNQRGNL
;
A
#
# COMPACT_ATOMS: atom_id res chain seq x y z
N MET A 1 -3.79 25.15 -16.43
CA MET A 1 -2.92 24.26 -15.63
C MET A 1 -3.82 23.49 -14.70
N THR A 2 -3.84 22.15 -14.81
CA THR A 2 -4.63 21.29 -13.93
C THR A 2 -3.69 20.74 -12.86
N LEU A 3 -4.06 20.90 -11.58
CA LEU A 3 -3.30 20.35 -10.47
C LEU A 3 -3.73 18.91 -10.24
N GLN A 4 -2.79 17.97 -10.32
CA GLN A 4 -3.02 16.56 -9.98
C GLN A 4 -2.39 16.29 -8.61
N LEU A 5 -3.17 15.72 -7.70
CA LEU A 5 -2.75 15.32 -6.38
C LEU A 5 -2.87 13.80 -6.29
N THR A 6 -1.78 13.14 -5.91
CA THR A 6 -1.73 11.69 -5.71
C THR A 6 -1.44 11.44 -4.23
N PRO A 7 -2.47 11.21 -3.40
CA PRO A 7 -2.27 10.98 -1.98
C PRO A 7 -1.48 9.68 -1.76
N PHE A 8 -0.68 9.66 -0.68
CA PHE A 8 0.02 8.46 -0.25
C PHE A 8 -0.43 8.06 1.15
N ILE A 9 -1.06 6.90 1.27
CA ILE A 9 -1.63 6.38 2.50
C ILE A 9 -0.76 5.23 3.01
N ILE A 10 -0.31 5.33 4.25
CA ILE A 10 0.44 4.27 4.93
C ILE A 10 -0.44 3.63 6.00
N LEU A 11 -0.65 2.31 5.89
CA LEU A 11 -1.51 1.51 6.74
C LEU A 11 -0.71 0.62 7.69
N GLY A 12 -1.38 0.09 8.71
CA GLY A 12 -0.76 -0.61 9.83
C GLY A 12 -0.54 -2.12 9.61
N GLY A 13 -0.50 -2.62 8.38
CA GLY A 13 -0.37 -4.05 8.08
C GLY A 13 -1.60 -4.69 7.43
N ASN A 14 -2.68 -3.92 7.23
CA ASN A 14 -3.95 -4.43 6.68
C ASN A 14 -4.24 -3.86 5.27
N ALA A 15 -3.24 -3.28 4.58
CA ALA A 15 -3.49 -2.62 3.30
C ALA A 15 -4.13 -3.53 2.25
N LYS A 16 -3.83 -4.83 2.25
CA LYS A 16 -4.47 -5.78 1.32
C LYS A 16 -5.98 -5.87 1.51
N GLU A 17 -6.46 -5.96 2.75
CA GLU A 17 -7.88 -6.05 3.06
C GLU A 17 -8.58 -4.72 2.78
N ASP A 18 -7.94 -3.61 3.16
CA ASP A 18 -8.45 -2.26 2.92
C ASP A 18 -8.56 -1.96 1.42
N ILE A 19 -7.57 -2.34 0.61
CA ILE A 19 -7.62 -2.20 -0.85
C ILE A 19 -8.79 -3.01 -1.42
N GLN A 20 -8.99 -4.25 -1.01
CA GLN A 20 -10.14 -5.05 -1.45
C GLN A 20 -11.48 -4.41 -1.08
N SER A 21 -11.54 -3.73 0.06
CA SER A 21 -12.70 -2.92 0.44
C SER A 21 -12.87 -1.74 -0.52
N TYR A 22 -11.80 -0.99 -0.81
CA TYR A 22 -11.83 0.13 -1.75
C TYR A 22 -12.24 -0.29 -3.17
N GLU A 23 -11.79 -1.44 -3.66
CA GLU A 23 -12.23 -1.98 -4.96
C GLU A 23 -13.75 -2.20 -4.96
N LYS A 24 -14.33 -2.69 -3.86
CA LYS A 24 -15.77 -2.98 -3.76
C LYS A 24 -16.63 -1.74 -3.51
N THR A 25 -16.17 -0.82 -2.67
CA THR A 25 -16.99 0.31 -2.19
C THR A 25 -16.77 1.58 -3.00
N LEU A 26 -15.57 1.77 -3.55
CA LEU A 26 -15.13 2.99 -4.22
C LEU A 26 -14.82 2.76 -5.71
N ASP A 27 -15.08 1.56 -6.24
CA ASP A 27 -14.79 1.16 -7.63
C ASP A 27 -13.33 1.44 -8.04
N VAL A 28 -12.41 1.19 -7.10
CA VAL A 28 -10.98 1.38 -7.32
C VAL A 28 -10.44 0.25 -8.19
N LYS A 29 -9.49 0.58 -9.07
CA LYS A 29 -8.70 -0.41 -9.83
C LYS A 29 -7.27 -0.45 -9.31
N VAL A 30 -6.78 -1.64 -8.99
CA VAL A 30 -5.37 -1.86 -8.66
C VAL A 30 -4.57 -1.90 -9.96
N LEU A 31 -3.75 -0.88 -10.20
CA LEU A 31 -2.83 -0.82 -11.34
C LEU A 31 -1.52 -1.55 -11.04
N PHE A 32 -1.06 -1.46 -9.80
CA PHE A 32 0.19 -2.07 -9.36
C PHE A 32 0.11 -2.49 -7.88
N LYS A 33 0.74 -3.61 -7.54
CA LYS A 33 0.93 -4.06 -6.16
C LYS A 33 2.27 -4.78 -6.05
N GLN A 34 2.97 -4.53 -4.94
CA GLN A 34 4.22 -5.18 -4.59
C GLN A 34 4.24 -5.41 -3.08
N THR A 35 4.61 -6.61 -2.65
CA THR A 35 4.77 -6.95 -1.23
C THR A 35 6.24 -6.93 -0.83
N PHE A 36 6.54 -6.86 0.46
CA PHE A 36 7.94 -6.95 0.92
C PHE A 36 8.56 -8.34 0.72
N GLY A 37 7.74 -9.35 0.43
CA GLY A 37 8.18 -10.72 0.14
C GLY A 37 8.55 -10.97 -1.32
N GLU A 38 8.23 -10.04 -2.23
CA GLU A 38 8.70 -10.14 -3.61
C GLU A 38 10.22 -9.95 -3.67
N PRO A 39 10.92 -10.70 -4.54
CA PRO A 39 12.37 -10.63 -4.62
C PRO A 39 12.79 -9.21 -5.05
N GLN A 40 13.45 -8.50 -4.14
CA GLN A 40 14.22 -7.32 -4.50
C GLN A 40 15.66 -7.75 -4.77
N ASP A 41 16.31 -7.13 -5.75
CA ASP A 41 17.68 -7.47 -6.19
C ASP A 41 18.75 -7.41 -5.08
N ASN A 42 18.41 -6.96 -3.86
CA ASN A 42 19.32 -6.64 -2.77
C ASN A 42 18.97 -7.23 -1.39
N VAL A 43 18.19 -8.31 -1.28
CA VAL A 43 17.79 -8.84 0.04
C VAL A 43 18.81 -9.85 0.57
N GLU A 44 19.84 -9.35 1.26
CA GLU A 44 20.79 -10.14 2.08
C GLU A 44 20.20 -10.58 3.44
N HIS A 45 18.96 -10.22 3.75
CA HIS A 45 18.35 -10.50 5.06
C HIS A 45 16.97 -11.17 4.93
N PRO A 46 16.75 -12.34 5.57
CA PRO A 46 15.45 -13.00 5.54
C PRO A 46 14.38 -12.11 6.18
N VAL A 47 13.45 -11.62 5.38
CA VAL A 47 12.21 -10.96 5.84
C VAL A 47 11.34 -11.99 6.56
N SER A 48 10.79 -11.65 7.72
CA SER A 48 9.85 -12.51 8.45
C SER A 48 8.58 -12.77 7.62
N GLU A 49 7.92 -13.92 7.81
CA GLU A 49 6.69 -14.27 7.07
C GLU A 49 5.61 -13.18 7.16
N GLU A 50 5.43 -12.59 8.35
CA GLU A 50 4.51 -11.46 8.55
C GLU A 50 4.89 -10.22 7.73
N ALA A 51 6.19 -9.97 7.53
CA ALA A 51 6.66 -8.87 6.69
C ALA A 51 6.40 -9.17 5.20
N LYS A 52 6.62 -10.42 4.76
CA LYS A 52 6.46 -10.82 3.37
C LYS A 52 5.06 -10.59 2.82
N GLU A 53 4.05 -10.72 3.68
CA GLU A 53 2.67 -10.51 3.31
C GLU A 53 2.24 -9.04 3.31
N ARG A 54 3.00 -8.14 3.94
CA ARG A 54 2.68 -6.71 3.95
C ARG A 54 2.93 -6.06 2.60
N LEU A 55 2.12 -5.06 2.28
CA LEU A 55 2.18 -4.33 1.03
C LEU A 55 3.30 -3.28 1.08
N ALA A 56 4.32 -3.41 0.25
CA ALA A 56 5.42 -2.44 0.20
C ALA A 56 5.06 -1.23 -0.65
N HIS A 57 4.40 -1.45 -1.78
CA HIS A 57 3.98 -0.39 -2.69
C HIS A 57 2.75 -0.82 -3.48
N SER A 58 1.81 0.10 -3.70
CA SER A 58 0.71 -0.10 -4.64
C SER A 58 0.27 1.19 -5.28
N VAL A 59 -0.26 1.05 -6.49
CA VAL A 59 -0.88 2.11 -7.27
C VAL A 59 -2.32 1.73 -7.54
N LEU A 60 -3.22 2.60 -7.11
CA LEU A 60 -4.65 2.46 -7.24
C LEU A 60 -5.18 3.60 -8.11
N LEU A 61 -6.20 3.31 -8.92
CA LEU A 61 -6.90 4.29 -9.73
C LEU A 61 -8.35 4.39 -9.25
N ILE A 62 -8.78 5.59 -8.86
CA ILE A 62 -10.15 5.91 -8.50
C ILE A 62 -10.70 6.96 -9.48
N GLY A 63 -11.58 6.53 -10.38
CA GLY A 63 -11.98 7.33 -11.52
C GLY A 63 -10.78 7.69 -12.40
N GLU A 64 -10.36 8.95 -12.37
CA GLU A 64 -9.18 9.47 -13.10
C GLU A 64 -8.00 9.81 -12.17
N ALA A 65 -8.16 9.66 -10.86
CA ALA A 65 -7.15 10.02 -9.87
C ALA A 65 -6.35 8.80 -9.41
N GLU A 66 -5.05 8.98 -9.22
CA GLU A 66 -4.18 7.96 -8.66
C GLU A 66 -4.13 8.07 -7.13
N LEU A 67 -3.98 6.93 -6.47
CA LEU A 67 -3.81 6.81 -5.04
C LEU A 67 -2.72 5.79 -4.76
N PHE A 68 -1.78 6.13 -3.88
CA PHE A 68 -0.75 5.20 -3.43
C PHE A 68 -1.10 4.66 -2.05
N VAL A 69 -0.96 3.35 -1.87
CA VAL A 69 -1.19 2.69 -0.58
C VAL A 69 -0.03 1.74 -0.27
N ALA A 70 0.49 1.79 0.95
CA ALA A 70 1.51 0.88 1.44
C ALA A 70 1.25 0.54 2.91
N ASP A 71 1.85 -0.52 3.41
CA ASP A 71 1.90 -0.86 4.83
C ASP A 71 3.20 -0.38 5.46
N THR A 72 3.14 -0.01 6.73
CA THR A 72 4.34 0.12 7.57
C THR A 72 5.04 -1.22 7.72
N PHE A 73 6.37 -1.20 7.75
CA PHE A 73 7.17 -2.37 8.07
C PHE A 73 6.93 -2.84 9.52
N PRO A 74 6.94 -4.16 9.84
CA PRO A 74 6.78 -4.63 11.21
C PRO A 74 7.82 -3.99 12.14
N GLY A 75 7.35 -3.41 13.25
CA GLY A 75 8.22 -2.72 14.22
C GLY A 75 8.47 -1.24 13.94
N GLN A 76 7.99 -0.68 12.82
CA GLN A 76 7.97 0.77 12.64
C GLN A 76 6.75 1.39 13.34
N PRO A 77 6.90 2.56 13.97
CA PRO A 77 5.78 3.31 14.51
C PRO A 77 4.87 3.77 13.37
N ASN A 78 3.61 3.32 13.38
CA ASN A 78 2.57 3.87 12.52
C ASN A 78 1.78 4.90 13.33
N GLN A 79 1.81 6.16 12.92
CA GLN A 79 0.92 7.17 13.45
C GLN A 79 -0.36 7.19 12.61
N ARG A 80 -1.43 6.63 13.18
CA ARG A 80 -2.77 6.75 12.58
C ARG A 80 -3.17 8.23 12.57
N GLY A 81 -3.72 8.68 11.44
CA GLY A 81 -4.26 10.04 11.31
C GLY A 81 -5.31 10.32 12.39
N ASN A 82 -5.36 11.57 12.82
CA ASN A 82 -6.31 12.07 13.81
C ASN A 82 -7.66 12.29 13.11
N LEU A 83 -8.77 11.92 13.76
CA LEU A 83 -10.13 12.33 13.35
C LEU A 83 -10.44 13.74 13.85
#